data_AF-H4F8I9-F1
#
_entry.id   AF-H4F8I9-F1
#
_cell.length_a   1.000
_cell.length_b   1.000
_cell.length_c   1.000
_cell.angle_alpha   90.00
_cell.angle_beta   90.00
_cell.angle_gamma   90.00
#
_symmetry.space_group_name_H-M   'P 1'
#
loop_
_entity.id
_entity.type
_entity.pdbx_description
1 polymer ?
#
loop_
_entity_poly.entity_id
_entity_poly.type
_entity_poly.pdbx_seq_one_letter_code
_entity_poly.pdbx_strand_id
1 'polypeptide(L)'
;LEEQVGVAVGVGEVFDLYARREETRRDHIGKLLRYLGARNATAQDRRAALVAAIETAATTDKGTPIAEAIIALFRERLVLLPAANRIERIGLAARAIARRRAEAALIADLDPEKLQALDNLLVVDPAIGQTRFHWLRSSPDAPAAGNLVGLTERVAFLRTLGIDPRLQALIPSGRWEQMVREGDATPAWLANDFNASRRRATIVAQIIKLGQKLTDDAVLMFIKLMGRLFSQANNRKKQRHMGARLETSKVLRLFLDTIEALQAADDTDADPMTTLDRRVGWQRLLQVKPGLEAMVKNNDVSALVTAAEQHATVRKYAGAFLQTFTFHSRRRHDPLLA
;
A
#
# COMPACT_ATOMS: atom_id res chain seq x y z
N LEU A 1 -66.96 -23.66 8.98
CA LEU A 1 -66.62 -24.87 9.74
C LEU A 1 -67.11 -26.07 8.92
N GLU A 2 -66.15 -26.69 8.24
CA GLU A 2 -66.14 -28.03 7.62
C GLU A 2 -67.23 -28.52 6.66
N GLU A 3 -68.34 -27.81 6.41
CA GLU A 3 -69.43 -28.37 5.61
C GLU A 3 -69.79 -27.54 4.37
N GLN A 4 -68.81 -27.20 3.52
CA GLN A 4 -69.13 -26.62 2.20
C GLN A 4 -68.11 -26.82 1.07
N VAL A 5 -67.08 -27.64 1.28
CA VAL A 5 -66.31 -28.18 0.17
C VAL A 5 -66.12 -29.66 0.47
N GLY A 6 -66.88 -30.52 -0.19
CA GLY A 6 -66.80 -31.97 -0.07
C GLY A 6 -65.45 -32.47 -0.56
N VAL A 7 -64.44 -32.35 0.28
CA VAL A 7 -63.12 -32.94 0.06
C VAL A 7 -62.89 -33.93 1.19
N ALA A 8 -62.93 -35.21 0.84
CA ALA A 8 -62.68 -36.30 1.74
C ALA A 8 -61.33 -36.11 2.47
N VAL A 9 -61.37 -36.35 3.79
CA VAL A 9 -60.22 -36.57 4.67
C VAL A 9 -59.26 -37.54 3.96
N GLY A 10 -58.09 -37.04 3.56
CA GLY A 10 -57.12 -37.78 2.74
C GLY A 10 -56.29 -36.92 1.78
N VAL A 11 -56.58 -35.62 1.65
CA VAL A 11 -55.89 -34.72 0.70
C VAL A 11 -54.37 -34.68 0.90
N GLY A 12 -53.87 -34.68 2.14
CA GLY A 12 -52.44 -34.68 2.43
C GLY A 12 -51.73 -35.95 1.95
N GLU A 13 -52.27 -37.12 2.29
CA GLU A 13 -51.72 -38.42 1.85
C GLU A 13 -51.89 -38.64 0.34
N VAL A 14 -52.97 -38.13 -0.24
CA VAL A 14 -53.20 -38.15 -1.70
C VAL A 14 -52.20 -37.26 -2.41
N PHE A 15 -51.87 -36.06 -1.94
CA PHE A 15 -50.82 -35.23 -2.54
C PHE A 15 -49.43 -35.87 -2.42
N ASP A 16 -49.14 -36.54 -1.30
CA ASP A 16 -47.88 -37.28 -1.12
C ASP A 16 -47.77 -38.50 -2.04
N LEU A 17 -48.86 -39.22 -2.29
CA LEU A 17 -48.93 -40.31 -3.27
C LEU A 17 -48.97 -39.79 -4.72
N TYR A 18 -49.64 -38.66 -4.97
CA TYR A 18 -49.73 -37.98 -6.25
C TYR A 18 -48.37 -37.50 -6.74
N ALA A 19 -47.54 -37.02 -5.82
CA ALA A 19 -46.18 -36.59 -6.09
C ALA A 19 -45.20 -37.77 -6.32
N ARG A 20 -45.57 -39.02 -6.01
CA ARG A 20 -44.69 -40.20 -6.15
C ARG A 20 -44.65 -40.79 -7.57
N ARG A 21 -45.70 -40.63 -8.39
CA ARG A 21 -45.68 -41.06 -9.81
C ARG A 21 -44.94 -40.03 -10.67
N GLU A 22 -43.81 -40.43 -11.26
CA GLU A 22 -43.03 -39.55 -12.16
C GLU A 22 -43.85 -39.04 -13.34
N GLU A 23 -44.78 -39.85 -13.84
CA GLU A 23 -45.62 -39.57 -15.01
C GLU A 23 -46.58 -38.39 -14.74
N THR A 24 -47.24 -38.37 -13.58
CA THR A 24 -48.14 -37.28 -13.16
C THR A 24 -47.39 -35.97 -12.89
N ARG A 25 -46.18 -36.06 -12.32
CA ARG A 25 -45.32 -34.89 -12.06
C ARG A 25 -44.84 -34.24 -13.37
N ARG A 26 -44.39 -35.04 -14.33
CA ARG A 26 -43.94 -34.53 -15.65
C ARG A 26 -45.10 -33.90 -16.42
N ASP A 27 -46.27 -34.50 -16.40
CA ASP A 27 -47.47 -33.96 -17.04
C ASP A 27 -47.90 -32.63 -16.41
N HIS A 28 -47.81 -32.53 -15.08
CA HIS A 28 -48.12 -31.31 -14.35
C HIS A 28 -47.13 -30.18 -14.62
N ILE A 29 -45.83 -30.49 -14.64
CA ILE A 29 -44.81 -29.53 -15.06
C ILE A 29 -45.10 -29.08 -16.49
N GLY A 30 -45.45 -30.00 -17.40
CA GLY A 30 -45.84 -29.65 -18.77
C GLY A 30 -47.06 -28.73 -18.86
N LYS A 31 -48.08 -28.92 -18.00
CA LYS A 31 -49.24 -28.02 -17.91
C LYS A 31 -48.87 -26.65 -17.36
N LEU A 32 -48.09 -26.60 -16.27
CA LEU A 32 -47.62 -25.35 -15.66
C LEU A 32 -46.73 -24.54 -16.61
N LEU A 33 -45.81 -25.20 -17.31
CA LEU A 33 -44.95 -24.55 -18.30
C LEU A 33 -45.78 -23.91 -19.42
N ARG A 34 -46.78 -24.61 -19.97
CA ARG A 34 -47.70 -24.03 -20.96
C ARG A 34 -48.47 -22.84 -20.41
N TYR A 35 -49.02 -22.95 -19.21
CA TYR A 35 -49.77 -21.86 -18.57
C TYR A 35 -48.91 -20.61 -18.34
N LEU A 36 -47.66 -20.79 -17.91
CA LEU A 36 -46.71 -19.70 -17.64
C LEU A 36 -45.98 -19.20 -18.90
N GLY A 37 -46.26 -19.75 -20.09
CA GLY A 37 -45.52 -19.44 -21.31
C GLY A 37 -44.04 -19.82 -21.26
N ALA A 38 -43.68 -20.75 -20.36
CA ALA A 38 -42.31 -21.17 -20.10
C ALA A 38 -41.98 -22.52 -20.76
N ARG A 39 -40.68 -22.84 -20.85
CA ARG A 39 -40.22 -24.13 -21.40
C ARG A 39 -39.05 -24.72 -20.62
N ASN A 40 -38.70 -25.98 -20.89
CA ASN A 40 -37.51 -26.60 -20.32
C ASN A 40 -36.22 -25.96 -20.87
N ALA A 41 -35.19 -25.84 -20.03
CA ALA A 41 -33.91 -25.27 -20.41
C ALA A 41 -33.15 -26.16 -21.40
N THR A 42 -32.80 -25.59 -22.56
CA THR A 42 -32.02 -26.25 -23.61
C THR A 42 -30.52 -26.11 -23.39
N ALA A 43 -29.71 -26.75 -24.25
CA ALA A 43 -28.27 -26.52 -24.27
C ALA A 43 -27.91 -25.06 -24.61
N GLN A 44 -28.71 -24.40 -25.46
CA GLN A 44 -28.48 -23.01 -25.84
C GLN A 44 -28.75 -22.06 -24.68
N ASP A 45 -29.81 -22.29 -23.88
CA ASP A 45 -30.08 -21.48 -22.70
C ASP A 45 -28.98 -21.62 -21.64
N ARG A 46 -28.45 -22.84 -21.46
CA ARG A 46 -27.30 -23.08 -20.57
C ARG A 46 -26.04 -22.37 -21.06
N ARG A 47 -25.78 -22.34 -22.37
CA ARG A 47 -24.66 -21.59 -22.95
C ARG A 47 -24.82 -20.08 -22.74
N ALA A 48 -26.03 -19.56 -22.97
CA ALA A 48 -26.31 -18.15 -22.72
C ALA A 48 -26.09 -17.82 -21.23
N ALA A 49 -26.56 -18.67 -20.31
CA ALA A 49 -26.40 -18.48 -18.88
C ALA A 49 -24.93 -18.51 -18.45
N LEU A 50 -24.12 -19.37 -19.09
CA LEU A 50 -22.67 -19.38 -18.91
C LEU A 50 -22.03 -18.08 -19.38
N VAL A 51 -22.44 -17.51 -20.52
CA VAL A 51 -21.89 -16.23 -21.01
C VAL A 51 -22.19 -15.09 -20.03
N ALA A 52 -23.45 -14.95 -19.59
CA ALA A 52 -23.82 -13.96 -18.57
C ALA A 52 -23.04 -14.16 -17.27
N ALA A 53 -22.89 -15.40 -16.83
CA ALA A 53 -22.08 -15.74 -15.67
C ALA A 53 -20.59 -15.37 -15.84
N ILE A 54 -20.02 -15.53 -17.04
CA ILE A 54 -18.62 -15.15 -17.34
C ILE A 54 -18.46 -13.62 -17.27
N GLU A 55 -19.42 -12.87 -17.79
CA GLU A 55 -19.43 -11.40 -17.74
C GLU A 55 -19.52 -10.90 -16.29
N THR A 56 -20.39 -11.48 -15.47
CA THR A 56 -20.44 -11.15 -14.04
C THR A 56 -19.16 -11.61 -13.32
N ALA A 57 -18.71 -12.83 -13.57
CA ALA A 57 -17.48 -13.34 -12.99
C ALA A 57 -16.29 -12.45 -13.39
N ALA A 58 -16.33 -11.77 -14.55
CA ALA A 58 -15.32 -10.85 -15.05
C ALA A 58 -14.85 -9.83 -14.01
N THR A 59 -15.78 -9.41 -13.15
CA THR A 59 -15.58 -8.33 -12.17
C THR A 59 -15.57 -8.82 -10.72
N THR A 60 -16.04 -10.05 -10.45
CA THR A 60 -16.16 -10.57 -9.08
C THR A 60 -16.01 -12.09 -9.00
N ASP A 61 -15.46 -12.56 -7.88
CA ASP A 61 -15.38 -13.98 -7.54
C ASP A 61 -16.47 -14.43 -6.57
N LYS A 62 -17.36 -13.51 -6.15
CA LYS A 62 -18.48 -13.80 -5.25
C LYS A 62 -19.50 -14.69 -5.96
N GLY A 63 -19.89 -15.79 -5.31
CA GLY A 63 -20.83 -16.75 -5.89
C GLY A 63 -22.24 -16.19 -6.09
N THR A 64 -22.74 -15.39 -5.14
CA THR A 64 -24.12 -14.87 -5.18
C THR A 64 -24.42 -14.03 -6.43
N PRO A 65 -23.64 -12.98 -6.78
CA PRO A 65 -23.88 -12.22 -8.01
C PRO A 65 -23.86 -13.08 -9.28
N ILE A 66 -22.97 -14.07 -9.34
CA ILE A 66 -22.84 -14.97 -10.49
C ILE A 66 -24.08 -15.88 -10.60
N ALA A 67 -24.54 -16.43 -9.48
CA ALA A 67 -25.76 -17.23 -9.43
C ALA A 67 -27.00 -16.40 -9.79
N GLU A 68 -27.08 -15.16 -9.31
CA GLU A 68 -28.15 -14.21 -9.65
C GLU A 68 -28.17 -13.92 -11.14
N ALA A 69 -27.02 -13.68 -11.78
CA ALA A 69 -26.93 -13.48 -13.23
C ALA A 69 -27.40 -14.70 -14.02
N ILE A 70 -27.03 -15.91 -13.57
CA ILE A 70 -27.49 -17.17 -14.18
C ILE A 70 -29.02 -17.30 -14.06
N ILE A 71 -29.58 -17.06 -12.87
CA ILE A 71 -31.01 -17.15 -12.60
C ILE A 71 -31.78 -16.09 -13.39
N ALA A 72 -31.28 -14.85 -13.42
CA ALA A 72 -31.86 -13.75 -14.16
C ALA A 72 -31.99 -14.09 -15.65
N LEU A 73 -30.92 -14.64 -16.26
CA LEU A 73 -30.96 -14.98 -17.68
C LEU A 73 -31.93 -16.15 -17.98
N PHE A 74 -32.00 -17.15 -17.09
CA PHE A 74 -33.01 -18.21 -17.26
C PHE A 74 -34.44 -17.66 -17.14
N ARG A 75 -34.69 -16.72 -16.22
CA ARG A 75 -35.99 -16.06 -16.06
C ARG A 75 -36.35 -15.20 -17.27
N GLU A 76 -35.41 -14.39 -17.77
CA GLU A 76 -35.58 -13.55 -18.95
C GLU A 76 -35.97 -14.38 -20.18
N ARG A 77 -35.38 -15.56 -20.34
CA ARG A 77 -35.66 -16.49 -21.45
C ARG A 77 -36.90 -17.36 -21.23
N LEU A 78 -37.65 -17.13 -20.14
CA LEU A 78 -38.83 -17.90 -19.72
C LEU A 78 -38.57 -19.41 -19.71
N VAL A 79 -37.44 -19.82 -19.13
CA VAL A 79 -37.07 -21.24 -19.01
C VAL A 79 -37.01 -21.69 -17.57
N LEU A 80 -37.43 -22.94 -17.35
CA LEU A 80 -37.40 -23.55 -16.02
C LEU A 80 -35.97 -23.55 -15.48
N LEU A 81 -35.82 -23.07 -14.25
CA LEU A 81 -34.52 -23.08 -13.57
C LEU A 81 -34.03 -24.53 -13.42
N PRO A 82 -32.77 -24.81 -13.76
CA PRO A 82 -32.21 -26.11 -13.47
C PRO A 82 -32.03 -26.29 -11.96
N ALA A 83 -31.81 -27.54 -11.54
CA ALA A 83 -31.44 -27.85 -10.16
C ALA A 83 -30.22 -27.01 -9.70
N ALA A 84 -30.18 -26.69 -8.41
CA ALA A 84 -29.18 -25.80 -7.82
C ALA A 84 -27.73 -26.24 -8.12
N ASN A 85 -27.44 -27.55 -8.07
CA ASN A 85 -26.12 -28.10 -8.41
C ASN A 85 -25.67 -27.77 -9.84
N ARG A 86 -26.60 -27.62 -10.79
CA ARG A 86 -26.28 -27.25 -12.17
C ARG A 86 -26.02 -25.75 -12.29
N ILE A 87 -26.71 -24.91 -11.53
CA ILE A 87 -26.43 -23.47 -11.43
C ILE A 87 -25.02 -23.27 -10.88
N GLU A 88 -24.70 -23.96 -9.79
CA GLU A 88 -23.37 -23.94 -9.17
C GLU A 88 -22.27 -24.34 -10.15
N ARG A 89 -22.45 -25.44 -10.89
CA ARG A 89 -21.48 -25.87 -11.92
C ARG A 89 -21.28 -24.85 -13.03
N ILE A 90 -22.34 -24.15 -13.46
CA ILE A 90 -22.22 -23.07 -14.44
C ILE A 90 -21.41 -21.92 -13.84
N GLY A 91 -21.68 -21.54 -12.59
CA GLY A 91 -20.94 -20.50 -11.88
C GLY A 91 -19.45 -20.82 -11.70
N LEU A 92 -19.11 -22.06 -11.31
CA LEU A 92 -17.73 -22.52 -11.19
C LEU A 92 -17.00 -22.51 -12.54
N ALA A 93 -17.66 -22.98 -13.61
CA ALA A 93 -17.10 -22.93 -14.95
C ALA A 93 -16.89 -21.48 -15.43
N ALA A 94 -17.84 -20.59 -15.16
CA ALA A 94 -17.74 -19.18 -15.48
C ALA A 94 -16.53 -18.52 -14.80
N ARG A 95 -16.35 -18.74 -13.49
CA ARG A 95 -15.19 -18.26 -12.74
C ARG A 95 -13.87 -18.77 -13.32
N ALA A 96 -13.79 -20.07 -13.61
CA ALA A 96 -12.59 -20.67 -14.19
C ALA A 96 -12.24 -20.07 -15.56
N ILE A 97 -13.24 -19.86 -16.43
CA ILE A 97 -13.04 -19.22 -17.74
C ILE A 97 -12.60 -17.77 -17.57
N ALA A 98 -13.29 -17.03 -16.71
CA ALA A 98 -13.05 -15.61 -16.56
C ALA A 98 -11.68 -15.33 -15.90
N ARG A 99 -11.22 -16.21 -14.99
CA ARG A 99 -9.85 -16.25 -14.49
C ARG A 99 -8.83 -16.47 -15.62
N ARG A 100 -9.00 -17.52 -16.44
CA ARG A 100 -8.09 -17.80 -17.57
C ARG A 100 -8.02 -16.64 -18.55
N ARG A 101 -9.14 -15.96 -18.82
CA ARG A 101 -9.17 -14.76 -19.67
C ARG A 101 -8.31 -13.63 -19.09
N ALA A 102 -8.39 -13.38 -17.78
CA ALA A 102 -7.58 -12.38 -17.12
C ALA A 102 -6.09 -12.75 -17.09
N GLU A 103 -5.78 -14.02 -16.82
CA GLU A 103 -4.40 -14.52 -16.86
C GLU A 103 -3.80 -14.33 -18.26
N ALA A 104 -4.53 -14.73 -19.31
CA ALA A 104 -4.11 -14.56 -20.70
C ALA A 104 -3.96 -13.08 -21.07
N ALA A 105 -4.90 -12.22 -20.69
CA ALA A 105 -4.84 -10.79 -21.00
C ALA A 105 -3.60 -10.10 -20.42
N LEU A 106 -3.14 -10.49 -19.23
CA LEU A 106 -1.93 -9.91 -18.62
C LEU A 106 -0.63 -10.32 -19.31
N ILE A 107 -0.61 -11.43 -20.04
CA ILE A 107 0.61 -12.01 -20.61
C ILE A 107 0.62 -12.04 -22.14
N ALA A 108 -0.48 -11.67 -22.81
CA ALA A 108 -0.65 -11.80 -24.25
C ALA A 108 0.41 -11.04 -25.06
N ASP A 109 0.73 -9.82 -24.62
CA ASP A 109 1.65 -8.91 -25.33
C ASP A 109 3.09 -8.96 -24.77
N LEU A 110 3.41 -9.97 -23.96
CA LEU A 110 4.76 -10.15 -23.42
C LEU A 110 5.56 -11.11 -24.30
N ASP A 111 6.72 -10.65 -24.77
CA ASP A 111 7.62 -11.45 -25.58
C ASP A 111 8.10 -12.71 -24.84
N PRO A 112 8.44 -13.80 -25.54
CA PRO A 112 8.88 -15.06 -24.92
C PRO A 112 10.05 -14.90 -23.94
N GLU A 113 11.00 -14.00 -24.23
CA GLU A 113 12.13 -13.71 -23.34
C GLU A 113 11.66 -13.10 -22.02
N LYS A 114 10.69 -12.18 -22.04
CA LYS A 114 10.10 -11.61 -20.82
C LYS A 114 9.35 -12.68 -20.03
N LEU A 115 8.57 -13.52 -20.70
CA LEU A 115 7.87 -14.63 -20.05
C LEU A 115 8.84 -15.59 -19.36
N GLN A 116 9.99 -15.87 -19.98
CA GLN A 116 11.05 -16.68 -19.38
C GLN A 116 11.73 -15.95 -18.21
N ALA A 117 11.97 -14.64 -18.34
CA ALA A 117 12.51 -13.84 -17.24
C ALA A 117 11.60 -13.86 -16.01
N LEU A 118 10.27 -13.84 -16.18
CA LEU A 118 9.30 -14.01 -15.10
C LEU A 118 9.42 -15.37 -14.43
N ASP A 119 9.52 -16.45 -15.20
CA ASP A 119 9.72 -17.80 -14.65
C ASP A 119 11.03 -17.90 -13.87
N ASN A 120 12.11 -17.27 -14.37
CA ASN A 120 13.41 -17.25 -13.71
C ASN A 120 13.41 -16.52 -12.35
N LEU A 121 12.41 -15.68 -12.05
CA LEU A 121 12.28 -15.05 -10.73
C LEU A 121 12.01 -16.06 -9.61
N LEU A 122 11.50 -17.25 -9.94
CA LEU A 122 11.23 -18.33 -9.00
C LEU A 122 12.43 -19.27 -8.82
N VAL A 123 13.47 -19.13 -9.63
CA VAL A 123 14.73 -19.87 -9.47
C VAL A 123 15.56 -19.20 -8.38
N VAL A 124 16.25 -20.02 -7.56
CA VAL A 124 17.17 -19.51 -6.55
C VAL A 124 18.33 -18.81 -7.24
N ASP A 125 18.53 -17.54 -6.91
CA ASP A 125 19.66 -16.77 -7.39
C ASP A 125 20.85 -16.99 -6.42
N PRO A 126 21.98 -17.56 -6.90
CA PRO A 126 23.15 -17.85 -6.06
C PRO A 126 23.74 -16.61 -5.38
N ALA A 127 23.62 -15.43 -5.99
CA ALA A 127 24.19 -14.20 -5.45
C ALA A 127 23.45 -13.70 -4.20
N ILE A 128 22.16 -14.03 -4.05
CA ILE A 128 21.34 -13.61 -2.90
C ILE A 128 20.85 -14.78 -2.04
N GLY A 129 21.15 -16.03 -2.43
CA GLY A 129 20.79 -17.25 -1.70
C GLY A 129 19.29 -17.54 -1.61
N GLN A 130 18.47 -16.87 -2.43
CA GLN A 130 17.02 -16.99 -2.45
C GLN A 130 16.46 -16.62 -3.83
N THR A 131 15.16 -16.84 -4.04
CA THR A 131 14.52 -16.44 -5.30
C THR A 131 14.35 -14.93 -5.38
N ARG A 132 14.49 -14.34 -6.57
CA ARG A 132 14.26 -12.90 -6.78
C ARG A 132 12.82 -12.50 -6.47
N PHE A 133 11.87 -13.40 -6.71
CA PHE A 133 10.46 -13.20 -6.35
C PHE A 133 10.26 -13.05 -4.84
N HIS A 134 10.91 -13.90 -4.03
CA HIS A 134 10.86 -13.78 -2.57
C HIS A 134 11.57 -12.51 -2.08
N TRP A 135 12.77 -12.23 -2.60
CA TRP A 135 13.56 -11.05 -2.21
C TRP A 135 12.84 -9.72 -2.45
N LEU A 136 12.09 -9.62 -3.55
CA LEU A 136 11.26 -8.45 -3.87
C LEU A 136 10.12 -8.23 -2.86
N ARG A 137 9.59 -9.30 -2.28
CA ARG A 137 8.48 -9.27 -1.32
C ARG A 137 8.94 -9.03 0.11
N SER A 138 10.17 -9.40 0.41
CA SER A 138 10.78 -9.35 1.74
C SER A 138 11.59 -8.06 1.92
N SER A 139 10.91 -6.91 1.87
CA SER A 139 11.50 -5.59 2.11
C SER A 139 11.55 -5.26 3.61
N PRO A 140 12.64 -4.64 4.13
CA PRO A 140 12.70 -4.21 5.53
C PRO A 140 11.79 -3.02 5.84
N ASP A 141 11.12 -3.03 6.99
CA ASP A 141 10.19 -1.96 7.40
C ASP A 141 10.87 -0.84 8.24
N ALA A 142 11.99 -1.16 8.89
CA ALA A 142 12.66 -0.25 9.82
C ALA A 142 13.40 0.87 9.09
N PRO A 143 13.22 2.17 9.44
CA PRO A 143 13.92 3.25 8.76
C PRO A 143 15.42 3.25 9.10
N ALA A 144 16.25 2.95 8.10
CA ALA A 144 17.70 2.99 8.17
C ALA A 144 18.28 3.30 6.77
N ALA A 145 19.46 3.92 6.72
CA ALA A 145 20.09 4.28 5.44
C ALA A 145 20.30 3.06 4.52
N GLY A 146 20.82 1.96 5.08
CA GLY A 146 21.01 0.71 4.31
C GLY A 146 19.70 0.11 3.80
N ASN A 147 18.62 0.20 4.60
CA ASN A 147 17.30 -0.29 4.17
C ASN A 147 16.73 0.55 3.04
N LEU A 148 16.94 1.88 3.05
CA LEU A 148 16.52 2.74 1.95
C LEU A 148 17.30 2.43 0.66
N VAL A 149 18.61 2.20 0.75
CA VAL A 149 19.42 1.75 -0.40
C VAL A 149 18.90 0.41 -0.93
N GLY A 150 18.63 -0.56 -0.05
CA GLY A 150 18.05 -1.85 -0.43
C GLY A 150 16.65 -1.75 -1.05
N LEU A 151 15.85 -0.75 -0.67
CA LEU A 151 14.57 -0.45 -1.33
C LEU A 151 14.80 0.11 -2.74
N THR A 152 15.74 1.05 -2.90
CA THR A 152 16.08 1.60 -4.21
C THR A 152 16.62 0.54 -5.18
N GLU A 153 17.43 -0.40 -4.70
CA GLU A 153 17.91 -1.55 -5.49
C GLU A 153 16.76 -2.44 -5.96
N ARG A 154 15.76 -2.70 -5.10
CA ARG A 154 14.58 -3.48 -5.49
C ARG A 154 13.71 -2.74 -6.51
N VAL A 155 13.52 -1.44 -6.34
CA VAL A 155 12.80 -0.60 -7.31
C VAL A 155 13.52 -0.60 -8.66
N ALA A 156 14.85 -0.44 -8.66
CA ALA A 156 15.66 -0.51 -9.87
C ALA A 156 15.52 -1.88 -10.55
N PHE A 157 15.65 -2.98 -9.80
CA PHE A 157 15.46 -4.34 -10.32
C PHE A 157 14.06 -4.57 -10.88
N LEU A 158 12.99 -4.11 -10.20
CA LEU A 158 11.63 -4.24 -10.74
C LEU A 158 11.48 -3.55 -12.10
N ARG A 159 12.12 -2.39 -12.29
CA ARG A 159 12.05 -1.65 -13.55
C ARG A 159 12.81 -2.34 -14.68
N THR A 160 13.89 -3.07 -14.38
CA THR A 160 14.59 -3.85 -15.42
C THR A 160 13.74 -4.99 -15.98
N LEU A 161 12.72 -5.45 -15.25
CA LEU A 161 11.76 -6.44 -15.75
C LEU A 161 10.87 -5.88 -16.87
N GLY A 162 10.78 -4.56 -17.03
CA GLY A 162 10.08 -3.92 -18.15
C GLY A 162 8.57 -4.23 -18.21
N ILE A 163 7.95 -4.50 -17.06
CA ILE A 163 6.50 -4.74 -16.96
C ILE A 163 5.77 -3.41 -16.86
N ASP A 164 4.92 -3.10 -17.84
CA ASP A 164 4.12 -1.88 -17.85
C ASP A 164 3.01 -1.94 -16.78
N PRO A 165 2.99 -1.02 -15.78
CA PRO A 165 1.91 -0.95 -14.80
C PRO A 165 0.51 -0.78 -15.41
N ARG A 166 0.39 -0.26 -16.64
CA ARG A 166 -0.89 -0.09 -17.35
C ARG A 166 -1.60 -1.40 -17.65
N LEU A 167 -0.90 -2.54 -17.63
CA LEU A 167 -1.52 -3.87 -17.76
C LEU A 167 -2.59 -4.11 -16.68
N GLN A 168 -2.49 -3.47 -15.52
CA GLN A 168 -3.53 -3.50 -14.48
C GLN A 168 -4.90 -3.04 -15.03
N ALA A 169 -4.93 -2.04 -15.92
CA ALA A 169 -6.17 -1.48 -16.46
C ALA A 169 -6.92 -2.45 -17.40
N LEU A 170 -6.26 -3.50 -17.88
CA LEU A 170 -6.90 -4.56 -18.68
C LEU A 170 -7.82 -5.45 -17.84
N ILE A 171 -7.65 -5.43 -16.51
CA ILE A 171 -8.34 -6.32 -15.59
C ILE A 171 -9.33 -5.51 -14.73
N PRO A 172 -10.61 -5.91 -14.66
CA PRO A 172 -11.58 -5.27 -13.76
C PRO A 172 -11.09 -5.28 -12.31
N SER A 173 -11.35 -4.17 -11.58
CA SER A 173 -10.79 -3.92 -10.24
C SER A 173 -11.03 -5.06 -9.24
N GLY A 174 -12.26 -5.55 -9.11
CA GLY A 174 -12.59 -6.62 -8.17
C GLY A 174 -11.85 -7.94 -8.47
N ARG A 175 -11.56 -8.21 -9.74
CA ARG A 175 -10.71 -9.34 -10.12
C ARG A 175 -9.24 -9.07 -9.86
N TRP A 176 -8.75 -7.88 -10.19
CA TRP A 176 -7.37 -7.50 -9.92
C TRP A 176 -7.04 -7.68 -8.44
N GLU A 177 -7.91 -7.20 -7.55
CA GLU A 177 -7.80 -7.39 -6.11
C GLU A 177 -7.75 -8.87 -5.71
N GLN A 178 -8.57 -9.71 -6.34
CA GLN A 178 -8.56 -11.15 -6.10
C GLN A 178 -7.24 -11.79 -6.57
N MET A 179 -6.73 -11.43 -7.76
CA MET A 179 -5.44 -11.93 -8.27
C MET A 179 -4.28 -11.52 -7.36
N VAL A 180 -4.28 -10.28 -6.89
CA VAL A 180 -3.31 -9.77 -5.92
C VAL A 180 -3.39 -10.57 -4.61
N ARG A 181 -4.58 -10.75 -4.04
CA ARG A 181 -4.79 -11.50 -2.79
C ARG A 181 -4.31 -12.94 -2.90
N GLU A 182 -4.62 -13.62 -4.01
CA GLU A 182 -4.13 -14.97 -4.28
C GLU A 182 -2.60 -15.00 -4.40
N GLY A 183 -2.02 -14.04 -5.11
CA GLY A 183 -0.57 -13.90 -5.22
C GLY A 183 0.09 -13.66 -3.85
N ASP A 184 -0.53 -12.86 -2.98
CA ASP A 184 -0.03 -12.60 -1.62
C ASP A 184 0.02 -13.88 -0.78
N ALA A 185 -1.01 -14.71 -0.90
CA ALA A 185 -1.09 -16.00 -0.21
C ALA A 185 -0.22 -17.10 -0.85
N THR A 186 0.41 -16.84 -2.00
CA THR A 186 1.19 -17.84 -2.76
C THR A 186 2.71 -17.63 -2.55
N PRO A 187 3.39 -18.50 -1.79
CA PRO A 187 4.86 -18.50 -1.72
C PRO A 187 5.50 -18.82 -3.08
N ALA A 188 6.79 -18.49 -3.23
CA ALA A 188 7.52 -18.71 -4.49
C ALA A 188 7.50 -20.18 -4.97
N TRP A 189 7.63 -21.14 -4.04
CA TRP A 189 7.60 -22.56 -4.38
C TRP A 189 6.22 -23.01 -4.90
N LEU A 190 5.13 -22.56 -4.26
CA LEU A 190 3.77 -22.89 -4.70
C LEU A 190 3.42 -22.23 -6.04
N ALA A 191 3.96 -21.04 -6.31
CA ALA A 191 3.81 -20.39 -7.61
C ALA A 191 4.42 -21.25 -8.73
N ASN A 192 5.50 -21.99 -8.43
CA ASN A 192 6.16 -22.87 -9.40
C ASN A 192 5.27 -24.05 -9.84
N ASP A 193 4.40 -24.53 -8.96
CA ASP A 193 3.47 -25.64 -9.21
C ASP A 193 2.27 -25.24 -10.09
N PHE A 194 2.05 -23.94 -10.31
CA PHE A 194 1.01 -23.49 -11.23
C PHE A 194 1.38 -23.78 -12.69
N ASN A 195 0.36 -23.95 -13.54
CA ASN A 195 0.57 -23.92 -14.98
C ASN A 195 1.19 -22.56 -15.41
N ALA A 196 1.91 -22.56 -16.54
CA ALA A 196 2.69 -21.39 -16.98
C ALA A 196 1.86 -20.10 -17.08
N SER A 197 0.63 -20.17 -17.60
CA SER A 197 -0.26 -19.01 -17.72
C SER A 197 -0.57 -18.40 -16.35
N ARG A 198 -1.07 -19.22 -15.42
CA ARG A 198 -1.42 -18.77 -14.06
C ARG A 198 -0.19 -18.25 -13.32
N ARG A 199 0.93 -18.97 -13.40
CA ARG A 199 2.20 -18.59 -12.77
C ARG A 199 2.66 -17.21 -13.22
N ARG A 200 2.81 -17.01 -14.53
CA ARG A 200 3.30 -15.74 -15.10
C ARG A 200 2.35 -14.58 -14.83
N ALA A 201 1.04 -14.79 -14.97
CA ALA A 201 0.04 -13.77 -14.65
C ALA A 201 0.07 -13.37 -13.16
N THR A 202 0.22 -14.33 -12.24
CA THR A 202 0.38 -14.04 -10.81
C THR A 202 1.66 -13.25 -10.54
N ILE A 203 2.78 -13.59 -11.19
CA ILE A 203 4.04 -12.85 -11.06
C ILE A 203 3.90 -11.42 -11.61
N VAL A 204 3.28 -11.23 -12.77
CA VAL A 204 3.00 -9.89 -13.35
C VAL A 204 2.16 -9.04 -12.39
N ALA A 205 1.06 -9.60 -11.87
CA ALA A 205 0.22 -8.89 -10.91
C ALA A 205 0.99 -8.47 -9.65
N GLN A 206 1.86 -9.35 -9.15
CA GLN A 206 2.70 -9.07 -7.98
C GLN A 206 3.79 -8.04 -8.28
N ILE A 207 4.43 -8.07 -9.45
CA ILE A 207 5.41 -7.05 -9.87
C ILE A 207 4.78 -5.66 -9.90
N ILE A 208 3.60 -5.52 -10.50
CA ILE A 208 2.91 -4.22 -10.60
C ILE A 208 2.55 -3.70 -9.19
N LYS A 209 1.98 -4.57 -8.35
CA LYS A 209 1.67 -4.26 -6.95
C LYS A 209 2.93 -3.84 -6.16
N LEU A 210 4.02 -4.61 -6.28
CA LEU A 210 5.28 -4.34 -5.59
C LEU A 210 5.93 -3.05 -6.10
N GLY A 211 5.78 -2.71 -7.38
CA GLY A 211 6.26 -1.44 -7.92
C GLY A 211 5.64 -0.23 -7.20
N GLN A 212 4.33 -0.27 -6.93
CA GLN A 212 3.64 0.74 -6.13
C GLN A 212 4.11 0.72 -4.67
N LYS A 213 4.03 -0.45 -4.02
CA LYS A 213 4.39 -0.60 -2.60
C LYS A 213 5.82 -0.16 -2.30
N LEU A 214 6.81 -0.64 -3.06
CA LEU A 214 8.22 -0.31 -2.82
C LEU A 214 8.54 1.15 -3.10
N THR A 215 7.81 1.79 -4.03
CA THR A 215 7.91 3.24 -4.25
C THR A 215 7.42 4.00 -3.04
N ASP A 216 6.24 3.66 -2.51
CA ASP A 216 5.67 4.28 -1.31
C ASP A 216 6.56 4.05 -0.08
N ASP A 217 7.05 2.83 0.12
CA ASP A 217 7.93 2.46 1.22
C ASP A 217 9.25 3.25 1.16
N ALA A 218 9.86 3.39 -0.03
CA ALA A 218 11.10 4.13 -0.22
C ALA A 218 10.90 5.63 0.08
N VAL A 219 9.83 6.23 -0.44
CA VAL A 219 9.50 7.66 -0.20
C VAL A 219 9.22 7.89 1.29
N LEU A 220 8.40 7.04 1.92
CA LEU A 220 8.09 7.14 3.34
C LEU A 220 9.35 6.99 4.21
N MET A 221 10.22 6.05 3.87
CA MET A 221 11.47 5.84 4.59
C MET A 221 12.43 7.04 4.43
N PHE A 222 12.53 7.62 3.23
CA PHE A 222 13.28 8.85 3.00
C PHE A 222 12.73 10.01 3.86
N ILE A 223 11.41 10.22 3.89
CA ILE A 223 10.76 11.24 4.73
C ILE A 223 11.09 11.02 6.21
N LYS A 224 11.01 9.78 6.70
CA LYS A 224 11.35 9.44 8.10
C LYS A 224 12.81 9.72 8.42
N LEU A 225 13.73 9.37 7.53
CA LEU A 225 15.17 9.63 7.71
C LEU A 225 15.45 11.14 7.74
N MET A 226 14.88 11.91 6.81
CA MET A 226 14.99 13.37 6.81
C MET A 226 14.39 14.00 8.08
N GLY A 227 13.20 13.56 8.49
CA GLY A 227 12.55 14.05 9.71
C GLY A 227 13.37 13.78 10.98
N ARG A 228 14.00 12.59 11.10
CA ARG A 228 14.91 12.28 12.20
C ARG A 228 16.12 13.19 12.22
N LEU A 229 16.72 13.47 11.05
CA LEU A 229 17.87 14.38 10.95
C LEU A 229 17.50 15.80 11.39
N PHE A 230 16.36 16.34 10.92
CA PHE A 230 15.90 17.66 11.36
C PHE A 230 15.58 17.70 12.86
N SER A 231 14.95 16.66 13.40
CA SER A 231 14.68 16.56 14.82
C SER A 231 15.97 16.55 15.66
N GLN A 232 16.97 15.76 15.24
CA GLN A 232 18.28 15.72 15.91
C GLN A 232 19.00 17.06 15.86
N ALA A 233 19.02 17.71 14.69
CA ALA A 233 19.62 19.03 14.53
C ALA A 233 18.93 20.07 15.43
N ASN A 234 17.59 20.10 15.44
CA ASN A 234 16.82 21.03 16.26
C ASN A 234 16.98 20.76 17.76
N ASN A 235 17.05 19.50 18.18
CA ASN A 235 17.28 19.14 19.57
C ASN A 235 18.69 19.56 20.02
N ARG A 236 19.72 19.35 19.19
CA ARG A 236 21.07 19.85 19.47
C ARG A 236 21.09 21.38 19.57
N LYS A 237 20.39 22.08 18.68
CA LYS A 237 20.23 23.54 18.73
C LYS A 237 19.55 23.98 20.04
N LYS A 238 18.45 23.35 20.44
CA LYS A 238 17.76 23.61 21.71
C LYS A 238 18.67 23.39 22.92
N GLN A 239 19.40 22.28 22.97
CA GLN A 239 20.35 22.00 24.05
C GLN A 239 21.47 23.05 24.13
N ARG A 240 22.05 23.43 22.99
CA ARG A 240 23.04 24.51 22.90
C ARG A 240 22.46 25.85 23.40
N HIS A 241 21.24 26.20 23.00
CA HIS A 241 20.57 27.42 23.49
C HIS A 241 20.21 27.37 24.98
N MET A 242 19.82 26.22 25.53
CA MET A 242 19.55 26.08 26.96
C MET A 242 20.81 26.26 27.79
N GLY A 243 21.93 25.63 27.38
CA GLY A 243 23.23 25.84 28.01
C GLY A 243 23.69 27.29 27.91
N ALA A 244 23.54 27.91 26.73
CA ALA A 244 23.85 29.32 26.55
C ALA A 244 22.98 30.23 27.43
N ARG A 245 21.68 29.96 27.60
CA ARG A 245 20.75 30.78 28.40
C ARG A 245 21.12 30.80 29.89
N LEU A 246 21.58 29.68 30.45
CA LEU A 246 22.10 29.62 31.82
C LEU A 246 23.32 30.52 31.99
N GLU A 247 24.26 30.48 31.05
CA GLU A 247 25.44 31.33 31.06
C GLU A 247 25.09 32.82 30.79
N THR A 248 24.16 33.11 29.87
CA THR A 248 23.65 34.47 29.64
C THR A 248 23.00 35.05 30.89
N SER A 249 22.22 34.27 31.64
CA SER A 249 21.61 34.76 32.87
C SER A 249 22.64 35.10 33.95
N LYS A 250 23.74 34.33 34.05
CA LYS A 250 24.85 34.64 34.98
C LYS A 250 25.58 35.91 34.57
N VAL A 251 25.82 36.09 33.27
CA VAL A 251 26.44 37.28 32.70
C VAL A 251 25.57 38.52 32.90
N LEU A 252 24.27 38.44 32.59
CA LEU A 252 23.35 39.57 32.77
C LEU A 252 23.24 39.97 34.25
N ARG A 253 23.28 39.00 35.17
CA ARG A 253 23.36 39.27 36.61
C ARG A 253 24.67 39.98 36.96
N LEU A 254 25.81 39.48 36.48
CA LEU A 254 27.12 40.12 36.70
C LEU A 254 27.15 41.56 36.15
N PHE A 255 26.51 41.80 35.00
CA PHE A 255 26.37 43.14 34.42
C PHE A 255 25.46 44.04 35.25
N LEU A 256 24.33 43.52 35.75
CA LEU A 256 23.45 44.24 36.68
C LEU A 256 24.18 44.58 37.98
N ASP A 257 24.89 43.62 38.59
CA ASP A 257 25.70 43.81 39.80
C ASP A 257 26.77 44.89 39.59
N THR A 258 27.34 44.96 38.37
CA THR A 258 28.30 46.01 37.96
C THR A 258 27.63 47.38 37.92
N ILE A 259 26.45 47.49 37.31
CA ILE A 259 25.67 48.74 37.26
C ILE A 259 25.29 49.18 38.67
N GLU A 260 24.76 48.28 39.50
CA GLU A 260 24.39 48.56 40.89
C GLU A 260 25.58 48.99 41.74
N ALA A 261 26.76 48.41 41.53
CA ALA A 261 27.98 48.79 42.24
C ALA A 261 28.45 50.20 41.84
N LEU A 262 28.37 50.56 40.55
CA LEU A 262 28.73 51.88 40.07
C LEU A 262 27.71 52.94 40.50
N GLN A 263 26.42 52.62 40.44
CA GLN A 263 25.35 53.50 40.91
C GLN A 263 25.47 53.76 42.41
N ALA A 264 25.74 52.73 43.23
CA ALA A 264 25.94 52.92 44.66
C ALA A 264 27.19 53.76 44.99
N ALA A 265 28.22 53.71 44.15
CA ALA A 265 29.40 54.56 44.31
C ALA A 265 29.05 56.03 44.03
N ASP A 266 28.28 56.30 42.97
CA ASP A 266 27.75 57.62 42.61
C ASP A 266 26.85 58.19 43.71
N ASP A 267 25.90 57.38 44.22
CA ASP A 267 24.96 57.78 45.28
C ASP A 267 25.65 58.11 46.62
N THR A 268 26.86 57.59 46.87
CA THR A 268 27.61 57.78 48.12
C THR A 268 28.88 58.61 47.96
N ASP A 269 29.10 59.21 46.79
CA ASP A 269 30.32 59.95 46.41
C ASP A 269 31.62 59.15 46.70
N ALA A 270 31.55 57.83 46.55
CA ALA A 270 32.66 56.91 46.76
C ALA A 270 33.39 56.63 45.44
N ASP A 271 34.67 56.26 45.51
CA ASP A 271 35.44 55.89 44.31
C ASP A 271 34.79 54.69 43.58
N PRO A 272 34.37 54.85 42.30
CA PRO A 272 33.65 53.82 41.56
C PRO A 272 34.47 52.55 41.33
N MET A 273 35.78 52.68 41.10
CA MET A 273 36.65 51.52 40.84
C MET A 273 36.89 50.69 42.09
N THR A 274 37.10 51.34 43.23
CA THR A 274 37.27 50.69 44.53
C THR A 274 35.97 50.01 44.96
N THR A 275 34.81 50.64 44.71
CA THR A 275 33.50 50.07 45.03
C THR A 275 33.15 48.89 44.12
N LEU A 276 33.47 48.98 42.82
CA LEU A 276 33.29 47.91 41.85
C LEU A 276 34.16 46.69 42.18
N ASP A 277 35.43 46.90 42.50
CA ASP A 277 36.34 45.80 42.86
C ASP A 277 35.91 45.12 44.16
N ARG A 278 35.43 45.88 45.14
CA ARG A 278 34.91 45.33 46.40
C ARG A 278 33.63 44.51 46.22
N ARG A 279 32.68 44.96 45.38
CA ARG A 279 31.35 44.33 45.25
C ARG A 279 31.32 43.23 44.18
N VAL A 280 32.01 43.41 43.06
CA VAL A 280 31.92 42.53 41.88
C VAL A 280 33.27 41.89 41.55
N GLY A 281 34.37 42.63 41.72
CA GLY A 281 35.74 42.20 41.44
C GLY A 281 36.14 42.46 39.99
N TRP A 282 37.05 43.42 39.75
CA TRP A 282 37.49 43.82 38.42
C TRP A 282 38.15 42.67 37.65
N GLN A 283 38.98 41.88 38.34
CA GLN A 283 39.63 40.70 37.76
C GLN A 283 38.62 39.62 37.32
N ARG A 284 37.50 39.49 38.05
CA ARG A 284 36.43 38.54 37.71
C ARG A 284 35.70 38.97 36.44
N LEU A 285 35.46 40.27 36.24
CA LEU A 285 34.88 40.80 35.00
C LEU A 285 35.81 40.54 33.80
N LEU A 286 37.11 40.77 33.95
CA LEU A 286 38.09 40.50 32.90
C LEU A 286 38.18 39.01 32.54
N GLN A 287 38.06 38.11 33.51
CA GLN A 287 38.03 36.67 33.27
C GLN A 287 36.79 36.22 32.50
N VAL A 288 35.66 36.92 32.63
CA VAL A 288 34.40 36.59 31.94
C VAL A 288 34.36 37.15 30.51
N LYS A 289 35.15 38.18 30.19
CA LYS A 289 35.18 38.86 28.87
C LYS A 289 35.34 37.90 27.68
N PRO A 290 36.31 36.95 27.64
CA PRO A 290 36.44 36.05 26.49
C PRO A 290 35.21 35.15 26.28
N GLY A 291 34.55 34.75 27.38
CA GLY A 291 33.29 34.01 27.34
C GLY A 291 32.16 34.85 26.75
N LEU A 292 32.08 36.13 27.12
CA LEU A 292 31.12 37.09 26.59
C LEU A 292 31.28 37.28 25.07
N GLU A 293 32.52 37.50 24.61
CA GLU A 293 32.85 37.68 23.20
C GLU A 293 32.49 36.43 22.38
N ALA A 294 32.74 35.24 22.91
CA ALA A 294 32.36 33.98 22.28
C ALA A 294 30.83 33.79 22.21
N MET A 295 30.09 34.22 23.23
CA MET A 295 28.62 34.15 23.25
C MET A 295 27.99 35.04 22.20
N VAL A 296 28.50 36.27 22.02
CA VAL A 296 28.03 37.19 20.98
C VAL A 296 28.31 36.62 19.59
N LYS A 297 29.49 36.03 19.38
CA LYS A 297 29.89 35.44 18.09
C LYS A 297 29.10 34.18 17.72
N ASN A 298 28.70 33.37 18.70
CA ASN A 298 28.00 32.09 18.49
C ASN A 298 26.48 32.22 18.32
N ASN A 299 25.90 33.41 18.54
CA ASN A 299 24.47 33.61 18.32
C ASN A 299 24.07 33.59 16.83
N ASP A 300 25.08 33.57 15.94
CA ASP A 300 24.96 33.69 14.48
C ASP A 300 25.32 32.39 13.72
N VAL A 301 25.31 31.23 14.39
CA VAL A 301 25.63 29.95 13.72
C VAL A 301 24.60 29.67 12.63
N SER A 302 25.04 29.84 11.38
CA SER A 302 24.25 29.64 10.17
C SER A 302 23.65 28.23 10.11
N ALA A 303 22.38 28.14 9.69
CA ALA A 303 21.68 26.89 9.46
C ALA A 303 22.45 25.96 8.49
N LEU A 304 23.26 26.54 7.59
CA LEU A 304 24.10 25.80 6.63
C LEU A 304 25.21 24.99 7.32
N VAL A 305 25.81 25.50 8.40
CA VAL A 305 26.84 24.77 9.15
C VAL A 305 26.23 23.55 9.84
N THR A 306 25.02 23.70 10.38
CA THR A 306 24.29 22.59 11.00
C THR A 306 23.86 21.54 9.95
N ALA A 307 23.51 21.97 8.74
CA ALA A 307 23.21 21.08 7.62
C ALA A 307 24.46 20.33 7.13
N ALA A 308 25.62 21.00 7.08
CA ALA A 308 26.90 20.41 6.69
C ALA A 308 27.34 19.28 7.65
N GLU A 309 27.07 19.40 8.96
CA GLU A 309 27.34 18.33 9.94
C GLU A 309 26.60 17.02 9.60
N GLN A 310 25.43 17.10 8.96
CA GLN A 310 24.60 15.94 8.60
C GLN A 310 24.88 15.40 7.20
N HIS A 311 25.70 16.10 6.43
CA HIS A 311 25.98 15.80 5.03
C HIS A 311 26.49 14.36 4.83
N ALA A 312 27.41 13.90 5.69
CA ALA A 312 27.95 12.55 5.62
C ALA A 312 26.88 11.46 5.81
N THR A 313 25.86 11.72 6.63
CA THR A 313 24.75 10.78 6.85
C THR A 313 23.80 10.76 5.67
N VAL A 314 23.44 11.94 5.14
CA VAL A 314 22.53 12.08 3.99
C VAL A 314 23.13 11.45 2.72
N ARG A 315 24.44 11.64 2.47
CA ARG A 315 25.13 11.11 1.29
C ARG A 315 25.03 9.58 1.19
N LYS A 316 24.86 8.86 2.31
CA LYS A 316 24.76 7.38 2.33
C LYS A 316 23.56 6.84 1.54
N TYR A 317 22.48 7.61 1.40
CA TYR A 317 21.25 7.14 0.77
C TYR A 317 20.67 8.11 -0.26
N ALA A 318 20.95 9.41 -0.15
CA ALA A 318 20.34 10.43 -1.01
C ALA A 318 20.71 10.24 -2.49
N GLY A 319 21.94 9.86 -2.80
CA GLY A 319 22.37 9.62 -4.18
C GLY A 319 21.56 8.51 -4.85
N ALA A 320 21.51 7.33 -4.21
CA ALA A 320 20.75 6.19 -4.70
C ALA A 320 19.25 6.51 -4.83
N PHE A 321 18.68 7.23 -3.87
CA PHE A 321 17.29 7.66 -3.89
C PHE A 321 16.99 8.61 -5.06
N LEU A 322 17.78 9.66 -5.24
CA LEU A 322 17.59 10.64 -6.32
C LEU A 322 17.84 10.06 -7.71
N GLN A 323 18.75 9.09 -7.85
CA GLN A 323 18.94 8.35 -9.10
C GLN A 323 17.75 7.41 -9.40
N THR A 324 17.09 6.90 -8.37
CA THR A 324 15.96 5.98 -8.50
C THR A 324 14.65 6.71 -8.80
N PHE A 325 14.45 7.95 -8.37
CA PHE A 325 13.18 8.63 -8.54
C PHE A 325 13.29 9.88 -9.40
N THR A 326 12.46 9.95 -10.43
CA THR A 326 12.26 11.17 -11.21
C THR A 326 11.13 11.96 -10.60
N PHE A 327 11.49 13.10 -9.99
CA PHE A 327 10.51 14.04 -9.46
C PHE A 327 9.99 14.90 -10.61
N HIS A 328 8.70 15.25 -10.54
CA HIS A 328 8.08 16.18 -11.48
C HIS A 328 7.33 17.24 -10.66
N SER A 329 7.39 18.51 -11.07
CA SER A 329 6.52 19.52 -10.49
C SER A 329 5.07 19.25 -10.86
N ARG A 330 4.14 19.65 -9.98
CA ARG A 330 2.70 19.63 -10.27
C ARG A 330 2.35 20.51 -11.47
N ARG A 331 3.18 21.52 -11.78
CA ARG A 331 3.05 22.40 -12.95
C ARG A 331 4.05 21.97 -14.02
N ARG A 332 3.58 21.87 -15.26
CA ARG A 332 4.31 21.30 -16.41
C ARG A 332 5.65 21.98 -16.73
N HIS A 333 5.89 23.20 -16.21
CA HIS A 333 7.06 24.03 -16.50
C HIS A 333 7.73 24.65 -15.26
N ASP A 334 7.48 24.10 -14.06
CA ASP A 334 8.18 24.58 -12.86
C ASP A 334 9.50 23.81 -12.69
N PRO A 335 10.67 24.47 -12.66
CA PRO A 335 11.91 23.82 -12.29
C PRO A 335 11.83 23.36 -10.82
N LEU A 336 12.24 22.12 -10.55
CA LEU A 336 12.23 21.54 -9.19
C LEU A 336 13.32 22.10 -8.28
N LEU A 337 14.34 22.73 -8.87
CA LEU A 337 15.42 23.42 -8.18
C LEU A 337 15.42 24.84 -8.74
N ALA A 338 15.14 25.81 -7.88
CA ALA A 338 15.27 27.24 -8.17
C ALA A 338 16.72 27.70 -7.98
#